data_AF-A0A7C9AGL5-F1
#
_entry.id   AF-A0A7C9AGL5-F1
#
_cell.length_a   1.000
_cell.length_b   1.000
_cell.length_c   1.000
_cell.angle_alpha   90.00
_cell.angle_beta   90.00
_cell.angle_gamma   90.00
#
_symmetry.space_group_name_H-M   'P 1'
#
loop_
_entity.id
_entity.type
_entity.pdbx_description
1 polymer ?
#
loop_
_entity_poly.entity_id
_entity_poly.type
_entity_poly.pdbx_seq_one_letter_code
_entity_poly.pdbx_strand_id
1 'polypeptide(L)'
;FRFCSLFPEGYRLEEHKLIRELIALGYVQKEYKNQSLMDAGKACVLSLLKRGLLSDRWGGGIFGMHDLIHDLAVSTAGLEFKMVRSKSDEIDERARHVSFIEVDICWDSLSKVRNLQSLIIEENNVTNPQLTK
;
A
#
# COMPACT_ATOMS: atom_id res chain seq x y z
N PHE A 1 6.36 -6.18 -4.11
CA PHE A 1 5.63 -6.50 -2.87
C PHE A 1 6.05 -5.62 -1.69
N ARG A 2 7.22 -4.96 -1.66
CA ARG A 2 7.56 -4.00 -0.57
C ARG A 2 6.45 -2.99 -0.23
N PHE A 3 5.73 -2.50 -1.23
CA PHE A 3 4.58 -1.61 -1.03
C PHE A 3 3.50 -2.15 -0.06
N CYS A 4 3.42 -3.48 0.10
CA CYS A 4 2.55 -4.12 1.08
C CYS A 4 2.79 -3.62 2.51
N SER A 5 4.01 -3.17 2.84
CA SER A 5 4.34 -2.60 4.15
C SER A 5 3.70 -1.24 4.42
N LEU A 6 3.11 -0.60 3.40
CA LEU A 6 2.38 0.66 3.52
C LEU A 6 0.95 0.45 4.03
N PHE A 7 0.49 -0.79 4.15
CA PHE A 7 -0.84 -1.12 4.63
C PHE A 7 -0.71 -1.95 5.92
N PRO A 8 -1.69 -1.86 6.83
CA PRO A 8 -1.68 -2.70 8.01
C PRO A 8 -1.88 -4.17 7.64
N GLU A 9 -1.55 -5.06 8.57
CA GLU A 9 -1.85 -6.48 8.41
C GLU A 9 -3.36 -6.69 8.31
N GLY A 10 -3.79 -7.68 7.50
CA GLY A 10 -5.21 -7.97 7.29
C GLY A 10 -5.98 -6.90 6.49
N TYR A 11 -5.29 -5.90 5.93
CA TYR A 11 -5.93 -4.84 5.15
C TYR A 11 -6.65 -5.37 3.91
N ARG A 12 -7.86 -4.85 3.67
CA ARG A 12 -8.71 -5.22 2.53
C ARG A 12 -8.45 -4.27 1.36
N LEU A 13 -7.90 -4.81 0.29
CA LEU A 13 -7.54 -4.07 -0.91
C LEU A 13 -8.61 -4.29 -1.98
N GLU A 14 -9.54 -3.35 -2.12
CA GLU A 14 -10.45 -3.35 -3.27
C GLU A 14 -9.67 -3.20 -4.57
N GLU A 15 -10.02 -4.00 -5.59
CA GLU A 15 -9.29 -4.04 -6.87
C GLU A 15 -9.06 -2.64 -7.47
N HIS A 16 -10.11 -1.83 -7.55
CA HIS A 16 -10.02 -0.49 -8.16
C HIS A 16 -9.04 0.42 -7.39
N LYS A 17 -9.02 0.31 -6.06
CA LYS A 17 -8.18 1.10 -5.17
C LYS A 17 -6.74 0.63 -5.29
N LEU A 18 -6.51 -0.68 -5.20
CA LEU A 18 -5.19 -1.29 -5.37
C LEU A 18 -4.55 -0.88 -6.70
N ILE A 19 -5.32 -0.90 -7.79
CA ILE A 19 -4.81 -0.46 -9.10
C ILE A 19 -4.36 1.00 -9.07
N ARG A 20 -5.15 1.89 -8.45
CA ARG A 20 -4.79 3.31 -8.31
C ARG A 20 -3.54 3.49 -7.47
N GLU A 21 -3.40 2.75 -6.38
CA GLU A 21 -2.20 2.78 -5.54
C GLU A 21 -0.97 2.31 -6.32
N LEU A 22 -1.07 1.20 -7.07
CA LEU A 22 0.04 0.71 -7.89
C LEU A 22 0.43 1.70 -8.99
N ILE A 23 -0.53 2.43 -9.57
CA ILE A 23 -0.25 3.51 -10.53
C ILE A 23 0.47 4.68 -9.82
N ALA A 24 -0.03 5.13 -8.67
CA ALA A 24 0.55 6.22 -7.89
C ALA A 24 1.97 5.90 -7.40
N LEU A 25 2.21 4.63 -7.05
CA LEU A 25 3.52 4.10 -6.68
C LEU A 25 4.47 3.94 -7.89
N GLY A 26 3.98 4.10 -9.12
CA GLY A 26 4.77 3.98 -10.34
C GLY A 26 5.05 2.54 -10.78
N TYR A 27 4.35 1.54 -10.25
CA TYR A 27 4.54 0.13 -10.59
C TYR A 27 3.81 -0.30 -11.87
N VAL A 28 2.87 0.51 -12.36
CA VAL A 28 2.10 0.20 -13.55
C VAL A 28 2.67 0.93 -14.76
N GLN A 29 3.07 0.16 -15.77
CA GLN A 29 3.52 0.68 -17.05
C GLN A 29 2.64 0.12 -18.17
N LYS A 30 2.36 0.94 -19.18
CA LYS A 30 1.62 0.50 -20.36
C LYS A 30 2.51 -0.40 -21.22
N GLU A 31 1.97 -1.52 -21.67
CA GLU A 31 2.64 -2.44 -22.60
C GLU A 31 2.49 -1.97 -24.06
N TYR A 32 1.39 -1.29 -24.38
CA TYR A 32 1.10 -0.79 -25.72
C TYR A 32 0.45 0.60 -25.67
N LYS A 33 0.62 1.38 -26.74
CA LYS A 33 0.27 2.81 -26.82
C LYS A 33 -1.18 3.12 -26.40
N ASN A 34 -2.12 2.24 -26.76
CA ASN A 34 -3.55 2.45 -26.55
C ASN A 34 -4.09 1.78 -25.26
N GLN A 35 -3.23 1.17 -24.43
CA GLN A 35 -3.65 0.59 -23.16
C GLN A 35 -4.01 1.71 -22.15
N SER A 36 -5.09 1.53 -21.41
CA SER A 36 -5.36 2.37 -20.24
C SER A 36 -4.44 1.96 -19.08
N LEU A 37 -4.08 2.91 -18.20
CA LEU A 37 -3.34 2.55 -16.98
C LEU A 37 -4.14 1.62 -16.06
N MET A 38 -5.48 1.72 -16.08
CA MET A 38 -6.35 0.82 -15.33
C MET A 38 -6.23 -0.62 -15.85
N ASP A 39 -6.20 -0.85 -17.16
CA ASP A 39 -6.08 -2.19 -17.72
C ASP A 39 -4.68 -2.77 -17.52
N ALA A 40 -3.63 -1.95 -17.65
CA ALA A 40 -2.28 -2.34 -17.27
C ALA A 40 -2.19 -2.69 -15.77
N GLY A 41 -2.89 -1.93 -14.93
CA GLY A 41 -3.00 -2.19 -13.50
C GLY A 41 -3.70 -3.50 -13.17
N LYS A 42 -4.79 -3.84 -13.86
CA LYS A 42 -5.46 -5.16 -13.73
C LYS A 42 -4.49 -6.30 -14.06
N ALA A 43 -3.71 -6.17 -15.13
CA ALA A 43 -2.68 -7.17 -15.47
C ALA A 43 -1.61 -7.29 -14.38
N CYS A 44 -1.20 -6.16 -13.79
CA CYS A 44 -0.29 -6.14 -12.64
C CYS A 44 -0.88 -6.88 -11.43
N VAL A 45 -2.13 -6.59 -11.04
CA VAL A 45 -2.84 -7.28 -9.95
C VAL A 45 -2.96 -8.78 -10.22
N LEU A 46 -3.31 -9.17 -11.44
CA LEU A 46 -3.37 -10.58 -11.83
C LEU A 46 -2.01 -11.28 -11.70
N SER A 47 -0.91 -10.59 -12.01
CA SER A 47 0.45 -11.10 -11.80
C SER A 47 0.76 -11.29 -10.32
N LEU A 48 0.34 -10.37 -9.45
CA LEU A 48 0.51 -10.49 -8.00
C LEU A 48 -0.28 -11.69 -7.44
N LEU A 49 -1.51 -11.92 -7.91
CA LEU A 49 -2.33 -13.08 -7.56
C LEU A 49 -1.66 -14.39 -8.01
N LYS A 50 -1.22 -14.47 -9.27
CA LYS A 50 -0.54 -15.67 -9.81
C LYS A 50 0.74 -16.02 -9.07
N ARG A 51 1.41 -15.04 -8.47
CA ARG A 51 2.63 -15.21 -7.68
C ARG A 51 2.35 -15.48 -6.20
N GLY A 52 1.08 -15.56 -5.78
CA GLY A 52 0.69 -15.76 -4.38
C GLY A 52 1.00 -14.59 -3.45
N LEU A 53 1.26 -13.40 -4.01
CA LEU A 53 1.53 -12.19 -3.22
C LEU A 53 0.24 -11.56 -2.69
N LEU A 54 -0.86 -11.81 -3.39
CA LEU A 54 -2.21 -11.44 -3.00
C LEU A 54 -3.11 -12.67 -3.08
N SER A 55 -4.20 -12.64 -2.32
CA SER A 55 -5.28 -13.62 -2.37
C SER A 55 -6.62 -12.91 -2.50
N ASP A 56 -7.56 -13.47 -3.26
CA ASP A 56 -8.96 -13.04 -3.27
C ASP A 56 -9.67 -13.61 -2.03
N ARG A 57 -9.22 -13.15 -0.85
CA ARG A 57 -9.55 -13.75 0.45
C ARG A 57 -11.03 -13.60 0.81
N TRP A 58 -11.66 -12.51 0.37
CA TRP A 58 -13.04 -12.17 0.71
C TRP A 58 -14.01 -12.26 -0.48
N GLY A 59 -13.49 -12.58 -1.68
CA GLY A 59 -14.27 -12.63 -2.90
C GLY A 59 -14.64 -11.24 -3.44
N GLY A 60 -15.11 -11.20 -4.69
CA GLY A 60 -15.64 -9.99 -5.30
C GLY A 60 -14.58 -8.93 -5.64
N GLY A 61 -13.31 -9.33 -5.81
CA GLY A 61 -12.22 -8.39 -6.10
C GLY A 61 -11.71 -7.66 -4.86
N ILE A 62 -11.89 -8.27 -3.68
CA ILE A 62 -11.35 -7.78 -2.42
C ILE A 62 -10.13 -8.63 -2.06
N PHE A 63 -8.96 -8.06 -2.30
CA PHE A 63 -7.70 -8.76 -2.12
C PHE A 63 -7.15 -8.58 -0.72
N GLY A 64 -6.52 -9.63 -0.20
CA GLY A 64 -5.76 -9.62 1.04
C GLY A 64 -4.33 -10.05 0.80
N MET A 65 -3.44 -9.53 1.65
CA MET A 65 -2.09 -10.05 1.75
C MET A 65 -2.09 -11.25 2.70
N HIS A 66 -1.22 -12.22 2.42
CA HIS A 66 -0.90 -13.25 3.43
C HIS A 66 0.03 -12.63 4.47
N ASP A 67 -0.16 -13.00 5.73
CA ASP A 67 0.59 -12.44 6.86
C ASP A 67 2.11 -12.63 6.65
N LEU A 68 2.52 -13.78 6.11
CA LEU A 68 3.92 -14.02 5.69
C LEU A 68 4.44 -13.06 4.62
N ILE A 69 3.60 -12.68 3.65
CA ILE A 69 3.98 -11.70 2.61
C ILE A 69 4.05 -10.30 3.20
N HIS A 70 3.16 -9.98 4.14
CA HIS A 70 3.18 -8.72 4.87
C HIS A 70 4.44 -8.60 5.74
N ASP A 71 4.74 -9.60 6.55
CA ASP A 71 5.96 -9.67 7.37
C ASP A 71 7.23 -9.57 6.52
N LEU A 72 7.24 -10.25 5.37
CA LEU A 72 8.36 -10.15 4.42
C LEU A 72 8.45 -8.74 3.83
N ALA A 73 7.33 -8.10 3.49
CA ALA A 73 7.33 -6.74 2.98
C ALA A 73 7.84 -5.76 4.05
N VAL A 74 7.40 -5.88 5.29
CA VAL A 74 7.84 -5.03 6.42
C VAL A 74 9.32 -5.23 6.70
N SER A 75 9.81 -6.47 6.77
CA SER A 75 11.23 -6.75 7.03
C SER A 75 12.15 -6.30 5.89
N THR A 76 11.65 -6.29 4.65
CA THR A 76 12.43 -5.84 3.49
C THR A 76 12.20 -4.39 3.12
N ALA A 77 11.18 -3.70 3.62
CA ALA A 77 10.85 -2.31 3.34
C ALA A 77 12.04 -1.36 3.50
N GLY A 78 12.92 -1.67 4.44
CA GLY A 78 14.07 -0.84 4.78
C GLY A 78 13.60 0.54 5.21
N LEU A 79 14.25 1.57 4.69
CA LEU A 79 13.99 2.97 5.06
C LEU A 79 13.29 3.74 3.94
N GLU A 80 13.01 3.06 2.81
CA GLU A 80 12.35 3.65 1.64
C GLU A 80 10.82 3.65 1.78
N PHE A 81 10.25 2.74 2.57
CA PHE A 81 8.80 2.60 2.77
C PHE A 81 8.48 2.79 4.25
N LYS A 82 7.58 3.74 4.57
CA LYS A 82 7.19 4.04 5.95
C LYS A 82 5.67 4.14 6.07
N MET A 83 5.08 3.28 6.88
CA MET A 83 3.73 3.46 7.37
C MET A 83 3.77 4.20 8.71
N VAL A 84 3.05 5.31 8.80
CA VAL A 84 2.95 6.19 9.97
C VAL A 84 1.64 5.88 10.68
N ARG A 85 1.76 5.35 11.89
CA ARG A 85 0.62 4.97 12.75
C ARG A 85 0.32 6.00 13.83
N SER A 86 1.31 6.81 14.22
CA SER A 86 1.19 7.76 15.33
C SER A 86 2.02 9.00 15.08
N LYS A 87 1.74 10.09 15.81
CA LYS A 87 2.54 11.33 15.77
C LYS A 87 4.00 11.12 16.20
N SER A 88 4.28 10.11 17.01
CA SER A 88 5.64 9.76 17.45
C SER A 88 6.44 8.97 16.42
N ASP A 89 5.81 8.50 15.34
CA ASP A 89 6.52 7.73 14.33
C ASP A 89 7.46 8.65 13.53
N GLU A 90 8.76 8.37 13.62
CA GLU A 90 9.74 9.07 12.82
C GLU A 90 9.74 8.56 11.37
N ILE A 91 9.91 9.51 10.44
CA ILE A 91 10.10 9.24 9.01
C ILE A 91 11.57 9.51 8.68
N ASP A 92 12.27 8.50 8.16
CA ASP A 92 13.66 8.63 7.71
C ASP A 92 13.70 9.53 6.45
N GLU A 93 14.75 10.34 6.30
CA GLU A 93 14.89 11.26 5.16
C GLU A 93 14.98 10.54 3.81
N ARG A 94 15.33 9.25 3.81
CA ARG A 94 15.38 8.35 2.64
C ARG A 94 14.03 7.74 2.29
N ALA A 95 12.98 7.98 3.08
CA ALA A 95 11.65 7.53 2.75
C ALA A 95 11.25 8.07 1.37
N ARG A 96 10.74 7.17 0.53
CA ARG A 96 10.18 7.51 -0.80
C ARG A 96 8.69 7.26 -0.85
N HIS A 97 8.19 6.31 -0.07
CA HIS A 97 6.79 5.95 -0.05
C HIS A 97 6.30 6.00 1.39
N VAL A 98 5.32 6.85 1.66
CA VAL A 98 4.77 7.05 3.01
C VAL A 98 3.27 6.81 2.99
N SER A 99 2.76 6.15 4.01
CA SER A 99 1.31 6.01 4.25
C SER A 99 0.92 6.45 5.65
N PHE A 100 -0.28 7.03 5.81
CA PHE A 100 -0.85 7.45 7.09
C PHE A 100 -2.18 6.74 7.33
N ILE A 101 -2.33 6.11 8.50
CA ILE A 101 -3.58 5.43 8.92
C ILE A 101 -4.48 6.37 9.74
N GLU A 102 -3.90 7.35 10.43
CA GLU A 102 -4.65 8.32 11.25
C GLU A 102 -4.44 9.73 10.70
N VAL A 103 -5.56 10.45 10.53
CA VAL A 103 -5.60 11.79 9.90
C VAL A 103 -5.07 12.89 10.84
N ASP A 104 -4.58 12.54 12.03
CA ASP A 104 -3.91 13.47 12.93
C ASP A 104 -2.43 13.64 12.51
N ILE A 105 -2.27 14.01 11.24
CA ILE A 105 -1.01 14.05 10.50
C ILE A 105 -0.13 15.17 11.07
N CYS A 106 1.03 14.80 11.61
CA CYS A 106 2.09 15.74 11.88
C CYS A 106 2.86 16.00 10.57
N TRP A 107 2.43 17.01 9.81
CA TRP A 107 3.07 17.41 8.55
C TRP A 107 4.54 17.80 8.73
N ASP A 108 4.93 18.21 9.94
CA ASP A 108 6.32 18.53 10.28
C ASP A 108 7.24 17.32 10.09
N SER A 109 6.75 16.10 10.33
CA SER A 109 7.54 14.87 10.10
C SER A 109 7.85 14.62 8.62
N LEU A 110 6.99 15.08 7.70
CA LEU A 110 7.22 14.98 6.26
C LEU A 110 8.25 15.99 5.75
N SER A 111 8.48 17.10 6.45
CA SER A 111 9.46 18.12 6.04
C SER A 111 10.89 17.59 5.92
N LYS A 112 11.20 16.48 6.61
CA LYS A 112 12.52 15.81 6.56
C LYS A 112 12.71 14.94 5.33
N VAL A 113 11.63 14.58 4.64
CA VAL A 113 11.66 13.68 3.48
C VAL A 113 12.08 14.47 2.25
N ARG A 114 13.22 14.08 1.65
CA ARG A 114 13.79 14.81 0.51
C ARG A 114 13.37 14.28 -0.85
N ASN A 115 12.98 13.00 -0.91
CA ASN A 115 12.74 12.27 -2.16
C ASN A 115 11.39 11.52 -2.13
N LEU A 116 10.34 12.17 -1.64
CA LEU A 116 9.01 11.58 -1.59
C LEU A 116 8.48 11.33 -3.01
N GLN A 117 8.15 10.08 -3.30
CA GLN A 117 7.59 9.62 -4.58
C GLN A 117 6.09 9.33 -4.48
N SER A 118 5.61 8.81 -3.35
CA SER A 118 4.19 8.57 -3.15
C SER A 118 3.77 8.81 -1.70
N LEU A 119 2.58 9.38 -1.54
CA LEU A 119 1.92 9.60 -0.26
C LEU A 119 0.52 8.98 -0.32
N ILE A 120 0.24 8.06 0.61
CA ILE A 120 -1.08 7.43 0.76
C ILE A 120 -1.69 7.96 2.05
N ILE A 121 -2.90 8.48 1.98
CA ILE A 121 -3.66 8.92 3.15
C ILE A 121 -4.90 8.05 3.21
N GLU A 122 -4.94 7.18 4.21
CA GLU A 122 -6.08 6.32 4.47
C GLU A 122 -7.00 7.03 5.47
N GLU A 123 -8.15 7.50 4.99
CA GLU A 123 -9.22 7.93 5.88
C GLU A 123 -9.87 6.68 6.49
N ASN A 124 -9.78 6.54 7.81
CA ASN A 124 -10.51 5.51 8.54
C ASN A 124 -12.03 5.72 8.36
N ASN A 125 -12.62 5.07 7.38
CA ASN A 125 -14.01 4.68 7.47
C ASN A 125 -14.05 3.52 8.47
N VAL A 126 -14.24 3.87 9.75
CA VAL A 126 -14.41 2.96 10.91
C VAL A 126 -14.92 1.58 10.48
N THR A 127 -14.02 0.64 10.24
CA THR A 127 -14.38 -0.78 10.25
C THR A 127 -14.40 -1.21 11.70
N ASN A 128 -15.59 -1.09 12.27
CA ASN A 128 -16.18 -1.85 13.37
C ASN A 128 -15.16 -2.65 14.24
N PRO A 129 -14.96 -2.30 15.52
CA PRO A 129 -13.98 -2.93 16.41
C PRO A 129 -14.37 -4.34 16.92
N GLN A 130 -15.09 -5.13 16.13
CA GLN A 130 -15.52 -6.47 16.54
C GLN A 130 -14.84 -7.52 15.66
N LEU A 131 -13.71 -8.03 16.14
CA LEU A 131 -13.27 -9.44 16.08
C LEU A 131 -11.86 -9.55 16.67
N THR A 132 -11.74 -9.30 17.97
CA THR A 132 -10.68 -9.90 18.80
C THR A 132 -11.22 -11.20 19.38
N LYS A 133 -10.53 -12.30 19.04
CA LYS A 133 -10.67 -13.69 19.50
C LYS A 133 -11.83 -14.51 18.94
#